data_AF-A0A3S4J456-F1
#
_entry.id   AF-A0A3S4J456-F1
#
_cell.length_a   1.000
_cell.length_b   1.000
_cell.length_c   1.000
_cell.angle_alpha   90.00
_cell.angle_beta   90.00
_cell.angle_gamma   90.00
#
_symmetry.space_group_name_H-M   'P 1'
#
loop_
_entity.id
_entity.type
_entity.pdbx_description
1 polymer ?
#
loop_
_entity_poly.entity_id
_entity_poly.type
_entity_poly.pdbx_seq_one_letter_code
_entity_poly.pdbx_strand_id
1 'polypeptide(L)' 'MIIIPCSMKTLAGVRAGYAEGLVGRAADVVLKEGRKLVLVPREMPLSTIHLENMLALSRMGGGDSAAHARVLQPAANR' A
#
# COMPACT_ATOMS: atom_id res chain seq x y z
N MET A 1 -6.92 7.62 -3.30
CA MET A 1 -5.90 8.19 -2.41
C MET A 1 -4.53 7.72 -2.87
N ILE A 2 -3.52 8.57 -2.75
CA ILE A 2 -2.16 8.27 -3.20
C ILE A 2 -1.21 8.59 -2.04
N ILE A 3 -0.35 7.65 -1.65
CA ILE A 3 0.65 7.82 -0.58
C ILE A 3 2.05 7.77 -1.21
N ILE A 4 2.71 8.94 -1.28
CA ILE A 4 4.02 9.14 -1.90
C ILE A 4 4.85 10.11 -1.05
N PRO A 5 6.05 9.71 -0.57
CA PRO A 5 6.54 8.34 -0.47
C PRO A 5 5.74 7.54 0.58
N CYS A 6 5.61 6.23 0.38
CA CYS A 6 5.06 5.33 1.38
C CYS A 6 6.18 4.67 2.18
N SER A 7 6.20 4.86 3.50
CA SER A 7 7.13 4.13 4.37
C SER A 7 6.68 2.69 4.57
N MET A 8 7.59 1.78 4.91
CA MET A 8 7.21 0.39 5.22
C MET A 8 6.37 0.28 6.50
N LYS A 9 6.54 1.21 7.46
CA LYS A 9 5.64 1.32 8.63
C LYS A 9 4.21 1.59 8.17
N THR A 10 4.01 2.59 7.31
CA THR A 10 2.69 2.95 6.81
C THR A 10 2.08 1.81 5.98
N LEU A 11 2.86 1.19 5.10
CA LEU A 11 2.40 0.07 4.26
C LEU A 11 1.97 -1.14 5.13
N ALA A 12 2.78 -1.51 6.12
CA ALA A 12 2.44 -2.59 7.05
C ALA A 12 1.20 -2.24 7.90
N GLY A 13 1.08 -0.99 8.36
CA GLY A 13 -0.09 -0.51 9.08
C GLY A 13 -1.36 -0.60 8.25
N VAL A 14 -1.31 -0.20 6.98
CA VAL A 14 -2.45 -0.32 6.05
C VAL A 14 -2.82 -1.79 5.81
N ARG A 15 -1.86 -2.69 5.61
CA ARG A 15 -2.14 -4.14 5.50
C ARG A 15 -2.82 -4.68 6.76
N ALA A 16 -2.34 -4.28 7.94
CA ALA A 16 -2.81 -4.78 9.22
C ALA A 16 -4.14 -4.12 9.67
N GLY A 17 -4.64 -3.09 8.96
CA GLY A 17 -5.77 -2.28 9.42
C GLY A 17 -5.43 -1.40 10.64
N TYR A 18 -4.15 -1.19 10.92
CA TYR A 18 -3.69 -0.35 12.02
C TYR A 18 -3.79 1.12 11.62
N ALA A 19 -4.95 1.71 11.88
CA ALA A 19 -5.32 3.06 11.49
C ALA A 19 -4.73 4.15 12.41
N GLU A 20 -3.42 4.10 12.64
CA GLU A 20 -2.69 5.11 13.43
C GLU A 20 -2.62 6.43 12.65
N GLY A 21 -3.16 7.49 13.25
CA GLY A 21 -3.20 8.83 12.67
C GLY A 21 -4.11 8.96 11.44
N LEU A 22 -4.13 10.16 10.86
CA LEU A 22 -5.06 10.50 9.78
C LEU A 22 -4.78 9.73 8.48
N VAL A 23 -3.51 9.53 8.13
CA VAL A 23 -3.12 8.87 6.88
C VAL A 23 -3.51 7.40 6.90
N GLY A 24 -3.19 6.68 7.99
CA GLY A 24 -3.57 5.28 8.16
C GLY A 24 -5.09 5.11 8.13
N ARG A 25 -5.81 5.97 8.85
CA ARG A 25 -7.28 5.93 8.87
C ARG A 25 -7.92 6.28 7.54
N ALA A 26 -7.40 7.27 6.82
CA ALA A 26 -7.89 7.63 5.49
C ALA A 26 -7.66 6.49 4.48
N ALA A 27 -6.53 5.80 4.55
CA ALA A 27 -6.24 4.64 3.72
C ALA A 27 -7.21 3.49 4.00
N ASP A 28 -7.50 3.21 5.28
CA ASP A 28 -8.48 2.22 5.70
C ASP A 28 -9.90 2.53 5.20
N VAL A 29 -10.31 3.82 5.28
CA VAL A 29 -11.58 4.26 4.68
C VAL A 29 -11.59 4.08 3.16
N VAL A 30 -10.49 4.41 2.48
CA VAL A 30 -10.40 4.23 1.02
C VAL A 30 -10.54 2.75 0.64
N LEU A 31 -9.91 1.85 1.39
CA LEU A 31 -10.01 0.41 1.16
C LEU A 31 -11.42 -0.12 1.42
N LYS A 32 -12.05 0.23 2.55
CA LYS A 32 -13.38 -0.28 2.90
C LYS A 32 -14.49 0.23 1.98
N GLU A 33 -14.34 1.45 1.45
CA GLU A 33 -15.29 2.06 0.51
C GLU A 33 -15.08 1.59 -0.94
N GLY A 34 -14.18 0.63 -1.19
CA GLY A 34 -13.89 0.18 -2.55
C GLY A 34 -13.36 1.32 -3.43
N ARG A 35 -12.53 2.21 -2.87
CA ARG A 35 -11.90 3.31 -3.60
C ARG A 35 -10.45 2.97 -3.92
N LYS A 36 -9.93 3.56 -4.99
CA LYS A 36 -8.54 3.33 -5.44
C LYS A 36 -7.53 3.94 -4.46
N LEU A 37 -6.61 3.12 -3.95
CA LEU A 37 -5.45 3.46 -3.13
C LEU A 37 -4.18 3.14 -3.93
N VAL A 38 -3.27 4.10 -4.08
CA VAL A 38 -1.96 3.89 -4.68
C VAL A 38 -0.88 4.09 -3.62
N LEU A 39 -0.02 3.11 -3.44
CA LEU A 39 1.10 3.12 -2.50
C LEU A 39 2.40 3.15 -3.29
N VAL A 40 3.27 4.13 -3.00
CA VAL A 40 4.58 4.23 -3.65
C VAL A 40 5.69 4.01 -2.63
N PRO A 41 5.99 2.74 -2.28
CA PRO A 41 7.02 2.44 -1.31
C PRO A 41 8.40 2.82 -1.84
N ARG A 42 9.18 3.53 -1.02
CA ARG A 42 10.56 3.91 -1.31
C ARG A 42 11.46 3.23 -0.30
N GLU A 43 11.83 1.98 -0.57
CA GLU A 43 12.72 1.18 0.28
C GLU A 43 13.61 0.27 -0.56
N MET A 44 14.86 0.06 -0.12
CA MET A 44 15.81 -0.88 -0.73
C MET A 44 16.93 -1.22 0.27
N PRO A 45 17.30 -2.51 0.47
CA PRO A 45 16.73 -3.73 -0.11
C PRO A 45 15.36 -4.11 0.50
N LEU A 46 14.58 -4.91 -0.23
CA LEU A 46 13.30 -5.43 0.26
C LEU A 46 13.51 -6.74 1.03
N SER A 47 12.97 -6.82 2.23
CA SER A 47 12.87 -8.06 3.00
C SER A 47 11.66 -8.89 2.55
N THR A 48 11.61 -10.17 2.95
CA THR A 48 10.44 -11.02 2.69
C THR A 48 9.15 -10.42 3.26
N ILE A 49 9.23 -9.82 4.45
CA ILE A 49 8.10 -9.14 5.12
C ILE A 49 7.56 -8.00 4.25
N HIS A 50 8.46 -7.23 3.63
CA HIS A 50 8.09 -6.15 2.73
C HIS A 50 7.28 -6.67 1.53
N LEU A 51 7.79 -7.73 0.89
CA LEU A 51 7.16 -8.34 -0.27
C LEU A 51 5.81 -8.96 0.06
N GLU A 52 5.68 -9.66 1.18
CA GLU A 52 4.41 -10.20 1.65
C GLU A 52 3.37 -9.11 1.90
N ASN A 53 3.78 -8.00 2.53
CA ASN A 53 2.88 -6.90 2.77
C ASN A 53 2.39 -6.27 1.45
N MET A 54 3.32 -6.03 0.53
CA MET A 54 3.02 -5.47 -0.79
C MET A 54 2.12 -6.41 -1.61
N LEU A 55 2.38 -7.72 -1.55
CA LEU A 55 1.60 -8.73 -2.25
C LEU A 55 0.17 -8.83 -1.69
N ALA A 56 0.02 -8.82 -0.37
CA ALA A 56 -1.29 -8.86 0.28
C ALA A 56 -2.14 -7.66 -0.16
N LEU A 57 -1.57 -6.44 -0.13
CA LEU A 57 -2.25 -5.23 -0.57
C LEU A 57 -2.55 -5.23 -2.07
N SER A 58 -1.64 -5.73 -2.90
CA SER A 58 -1.89 -5.88 -4.34
C SER A 58 -3.02 -6.87 -4.63
N ARG A 59 -3.15 -7.94 -3.83
CA ARG A 59 -4.22 -8.96 -3.96
C ARG A 59 -5.57 -8.45 -3.47
N MET A 60 -5.61 -7.55 -2.49
CA MET A 60 -6.85 -6.86 -2.09
C MET A 60 -7.45 -6.04 -3.24
N GLY A 61 -6.63 -5.65 -4.23
CA GLY A 61 -7.08 -5.04 -5.49
C GLY A 61 -7.38 -6.03 -6.62
N GLY A 62 -7.49 -7.33 -6.34
CA GLY A 62 -7.57 -8.49 -7.25
C GLY A 62 -7.87 -8.24 -8.73
N GLY A 63 -6.97 -8.75 -9.60
CA GLY A 63 -7.17 -9.24 -10.97
C GLY A 63 -7.71 -8.29 -12.05
N ASP A 64 -8.69 -7.46 -11.71
CA ASP A 64 -9.46 -6.65 -12.63
C ASP A 64 -9.05 -5.18 -12.55
N SER A 65 -9.26 -4.46 -13.65
CA SER A 65 -8.87 -3.05 -13.86
C SER A 65 -9.54 -2.04 -12.89
N ALA A 66 -10.32 -2.52 -11.92
CA ALA A 66 -10.97 -1.78 -10.84
C ALA A 66 -10.23 -1.87 -9.48
N ALA A 67 -8.92 -2.12 -9.49
CA ALA A 67 -8.11 -2.33 -8.29
C ALA A 67 -8.27 -1.24 -7.20
N HIS A 68 -8.61 -1.69 -5.99
CA HIS A 68 -8.73 -0.86 -4.79
C HIS A 68 -7.39 -0.52 -4.14
N ALA A 69 -6.36 -1.34 -4.31
CA ALA A 69 -5.01 -1.05 -3.87
C ALA A 69 -3.98 -1.44 -4.93
N ARG A 70 -3.13 -0.47 -5.31
CA ARG A 70 -2.04 -0.65 -6.26
C ARG A 70 -0.72 -0.23 -5.62
N VAL A 71 0.27 -1.12 -5.63
CA VAL A 71 1.62 -0.84 -5.15
C VAL A 71 2.51 -0.53 -6.35
N LEU A 72 3.06 0.67 -6.39
CA LEU A 72 3.96 1.15 -7.43
C LEU A 72 5.33 1.42 -6.81
N GLN A 73 6.28 0.50 -6.96
CA GLN A 73 7.65 0.87 -6.65
C GLN A 73 8.20 1.78 -7.76
N PRO A 74 8.75 2.96 -7.42
CA PRO A 74 9.58 3.71 -8.35
C PRO A 74 10.71 2.79 -8.82
N ALA A 75 11.06 2.87 -10.11
CA ALA A 75 12.24 2.17 -10.61
C ALA A 75 13.42 2.51 -9.69
N ALA A 76 14.04 1.47 -9.10
CA ALA A 76 15.26 1.63 -8.34
C ALA A 76 16.23 2.40 -9.22
N ASN A 77 16.66 3.58 -8.75
CA ASN A 77 17.56 4.50 -9.45
C ASN A 77 18.73 3.71 -10.05
N ARG A 78 18.65 3.43 -11.36
CA ARG A 78 19.77 3.00 -12.18
C ARG A 78 20.35 4.23 -12.83
#